data_AF-A0A0D5YRM8-F1
#
_entry.id   AF-A0A0D5YRM8-F1
#
_cell.length_a   1.000
_cell.length_b   1.000
_cell.length_c   1.000
_cell.angle_alpha   90.00
_cell.angle_beta   90.00
_cell.angle_gamma   90.00
#
_symmetry.space_group_name_H-M   'P 1'
#
loop_
_entity.id
_entity.type
_entity.pdbx_description
1 polymer ?
#
loop_
_entity_poly.entity_id
_entity_poly.type
_entity_poly.pdbx_seq_one_letter_code
_entity_poly.pdbx_strand_id
1 'polypeptide(L)' 'MKRLLLSFFLVTSCLYAVLGQKNVRQDSISEVWENIHLHINKTTFTKGERLWFAAYVQNQKAKIPSFSTTNLRPGGYGE' A
#
# COMPACT_ATOMS: atom_id res chain seq x y z
N MET A 1 -7.48 39.45 -40.95
CA MET A 1 -7.58 39.57 -39.48
C MET A 1 -8.08 38.29 -38.78
N LYS A 2 -9.16 37.64 -39.26
CA LYS A 2 -9.72 36.42 -38.63
C LYS A 2 -8.73 35.23 -38.51
N ARG A 3 -7.88 35.01 -39.52
CA ARG A 3 -6.85 33.94 -39.51
C ARG A 3 -5.71 34.20 -38.52
N LEU A 4 -5.39 35.48 -38.26
CA LEU A 4 -4.36 35.90 -37.30
C LEU A 4 -4.87 35.78 -35.85
N LEU A 5 -6.16 36.02 -35.65
CA LEU A 5 -6.81 35.90 -34.34
C LEU A 5 -6.91 34.42 -33.89
N LEU A 6 -7.16 33.52 -34.84
CA LEU A 6 -7.19 32.08 -34.60
C LEU A 6 -5.81 31.52 -34.21
N SER A 7 -4.74 31.97 -34.88
CA SER A 7 -3.38 31.55 -34.53
C SER A 7 -2.97 32.05 -33.14
N PHE A 8 -3.38 33.27 -32.76
CA PHE A 8 -3.12 33.79 -31.43
C PHE A 8 -3.80 32.96 -30.34
N PHE A 9 -5.09 32.60 -30.54
CA PHE A 9 -5.84 31.76 -29.62
C PHE A 9 -5.20 30.38 -29.42
N LEU A 10 -4.74 29.75 -30.51
CA LEU A 10 -4.07 28.45 -30.47
C LEU A 10 -2.73 28.50 -29.71
N VAL A 11 -1.93 29.55 -29.93
CA VAL A 11 -0.64 29.71 -29.23
C VAL A 11 -0.85 29.98 -27.75
N THR A 12 -1.82 30.83 -27.38
CA THR A 12 -2.13 31.10 -25.97
C THR A 12 -2.61 29.86 -25.23
N SER A 13 -3.47 29.04 -25.85
CA SER A 13 -3.96 27.79 -25.26
C SER A 13 -2.82 26.80 -24.99
N CYS A 14 -1.88 26.69 -25.93
CA CYS A 14 -0.71 25.81 -25.79
C CYS A 14 0.17 26.22 -24.60
N LEU A 15 0.37 27.53 -24.37
CA LEU A 15 1.15 28.04 -23.24
C LEU A 15 0.51 27.70 -21.89
N TYR A 16 -0.82 27.76 -21.77
CA TYR A 16 -1.52 27.38 -20.55
C TYR A 16 -1.40 25.88 -20.25
N ALA A 17 -1.37 25.02 -21.27
CA ALA A 17 -1.23 23.57 -21.09
C ALA A 17 0.15 23.17 -20.53
N VAL A 18 1.23 23.84 -20.95
CA VAL A 18 2.59 23.58 -20.46
C VAL A 18 2.77 24.05 -19.01
N LEU A 19 2.23 25.22 -18.67
CA LEU A 19 2.33 25.76 -17.30
C LEU A 19 1.45 25.01 -16.28
N GLY A 20 0.42 24.30 -16.74
CA GLY A 20 -0.49 23.51 -15.91
C GLY A 20 0.04 22.14 -15.47
N GLN A 21 1.24 21.73 -15.90
CA GLN A 21 1.85 20.46 -15.47
C GLN A 21 2.36 20.57 -14.03
N LYS A 22 1.45 20.40 -13.06
CA LYS A 22 1.82 20.14 -11.67
C LYS A 22 2.53 18.79 -11.62
N ASN A 23 3.82 18.78 -11.30
CA ASN A 23 4.57 17.57 -10.96
C ASN A 23 3.96 16.97 -9.69
N VAL A 24 2.96 16.12 -9.84
CA VAL A 24 2.52 15.23 -8.77
C VAL A 24 3.73 14.32 -8.52
N ARG A 25 4.42 14.52 -7.40
CA ARG A 25 5.30 13.50 -6.87
C ARG A 25 4.41 12.29 -6.61
N GLN A 26 4.42 11.37 -7.57
CA GLN A 26 3.90 10.05 -7.35
C GLN A 26 4.90 9.43 -6.37
N ASP A 27 4.69 9.66 -5.08
CA ASP A 27 5.24 8.75 -4.07
C ASP A 27 4.62 7.41 -4.45
N SER A 28 5.39 6.62 -5.18
CA SER A 28 5.02 5.28 -5.57
C SER A 28 4.88 4.52 -4.27
N ILE A 29 3.67 4.50 -3.72
CA ILE A 29 3.28 3.52 -2.71
C ILE A 29 3.53 2.20 -3.42
N SER A 30 4.71 1.62 -3.18
CA SER A 30 5.03 0.28 -3.63
C SER A 30 3.91 -0.57 -3.07
N GLU A 31 3.02 -1.04 -3.92
CA GLU A 31 1.88 -1.84 -3.51
C GLU A 31 2.43 -2.97 -2.64
N VAL A 32 2.12 -2.96 -1.34
CA VAL A 32 2.71 -3.89 -0.39
C VAL A 32 1.85 -5.15 -0.41
N TRP A 33 2.29 -6.14 -1.18
CA TRP A 33 1.60 -7.43 -1.32
C TRP A 33 1.97 -8.36 -0.17
N GLU A 34 1.41 -8.13 1.02
CA GLU A 34 1.71 -8.87 2.24
C GLU A 34 0.46 -9.53 2.84
N ASN A 35 0.60 -10.76 3.34
CA ASN A 35 -0.41 -11.49 4.11
C ASN A 35 0.07 -11.70 5.53
N ILE A 36 -0.79 -11.43 6.52
CA ILE A 36 -0.51 -11.69 7.93
C ILE A 36 -1.03 -13.07 8.29
N HIS A 37 -0.20 -13.86 8.96
CA HIS A 37 -0.53 -15.19 9.42
C HIS A 37 -0.32 -15.28 10.94
N LEU A 38 -1.21 -16.00 11.61
CA LEU A 38 -1.08 -16.39 13.02
C LEU A 38 -1.07 -17.92 13.10
N HIS A 39 0.02 -18.47 13.61
CA HIS A 39 0.15 -19.90 13.86
C HIS A 39 0.04 -20.15 15.36
N ILE A 40 -0.79 -21.12 15.74
CA ILE A 40 -0.95 -21.56 17.13
C ILE A 40 -0.49 -23.01 17.22
N ASN A 41 0.16 -23.38 18.32
CA ASN A 41 0.73 -24.72 18.51
C ASN A 41 -0.29 -25.87 18.45
N LYS A 42 -1.57 -25.60 18.72
CA LYS A 42 -2.66 -26.59 18.69
C LYS A 42 -4.03 -25.93 18.56
N THR A 43 -5.06 -26.75 18.33
CA THR A 43 -6.44 -26.31 18.10
C THR A 43 -7.35 -26.41 19.33
N THR A 44 -6.94 -27.18 20.36
CA THR A 44 -7.74 -27.40 21.57
C THR A 44 -6.89 -27.13 22.81
N PHE A 45 -7.42 -26.35 23.75
CA PHE A 45 -6.75 -25.92 24.97
C PHE A 45 -7.59 -26.23 26.19
N THR A 46 -6.95 -26.54 27.31
CA THR A 46 -7.63 -26.65 28.60
C THR A 46 -7.56 -25.31 29.34
N LYS A 47 -8.51 -25.09 30.26
CA LYS A 47 -8.53 -23.87 31.08
C LYS A 47 -7.25 -23.80 31.93
N GLY A 48 -6.59 -22.65 31.91
CA GLY A 48 -5.34 -22.41 32.65
C GLY A 48 -4.06 -22.84 31.91
N GLU A 49 -4.18 -23.39 30.71
CA GLU A 49 -3.03 -23.76 29.90
C GLU A 49 -2.36 -22.54 29.25
N ARG A 50 -1.03 -22.61 29.10
CA ARG A 50 -0.25 -21.59 28.39
C ARG A 50 -0.39 -21.75 26.87
N LEU A 51 -0.95 -20.74 26.23
CA LEU A 51 -1.03 -20.62 24.77
C LEU A 51 0.33 -20.19 24.18
N TRP A 52 0.77 -20.86 23.12
CA TRP A 52 1.95 -20.47 22.34
C TRP A 52 1.52 -20.17 20.90
N PHE A 53 1.94 -19.02 20.38
CA PHE A 53 1.65 -18.61 19.02
C PHE A 53 2.82 -17.83 18.40
N ALA A 54 2.87 -17.82 17.08
CA ALA A 54 3.78 -17.02 16.29
C ALA A 54 2.99 -16.29 15.20
N ALA A 55 3.20 -14.98 15.09
CA ALA A 55 2.67 -14.18 14.00
C ALA A 55 3.79 -13.87 13.01
N TYR A 56 3.50 -13.97 11.72
CA TYR A 56 4.46 -13.67 10.66
C TYR A 56 3.77 -13.08 9.44
N VAL A 57 4.53 -12.35 8.63
CA VAL A 57 4.06 -11.80 7.35
C VAL A 57 4.65 -12.62 6.21
N GLN A 58 3.85 -12.90 5.19
CA GLN A 58 4.28 -13.54 3.96
C GLN A 58 4.14 -12.57 2.79
N ASN A 59 5.16 -12.49 1.94
CA ASN A 59 5.02 -11.84 0.65
C ASN A 59 4.09 -12.68 -0.25
N GLN A 60 2.98 -12.10 -0.71
CA GLN A 60 1.95 -12.85 -1.42
C GLN A 60 2.44 -13.43 -2.76
N LYS A 61 3.35 -12.73 -3.44
CA LYS A 61 3.90 -13.14 -4.74
C LYS A 61 4.98 -14.20 -4.58
N ALA A 62 5.95 -13.93 -3.72
CA ALA A 62 7.10 -14.81 -3.52
C ALA A 62 6.80 -16.01 -2.59
N LYS A 63 5.69 -15.97 -1.84
CA LYS A 63 5.29 -16.99 -0.85
C LYS A 63 6.34 -17.27 0.24
N ILE A 64 7.28 -16.35 0.44
CA ILE A 64 8.30 -16.39 1.49
C ILE A 64 7.97 -15.41 2.62
N PRO A 65 8.54 -15.59 3.82
CA PRO A 65 8.40 -14.61 4.89
C PRO A 65 8.84 -13.22 4.43
N SER A 66 8.04 -12.22 4.77
CA SER A 66 8.39 -10.82 4.57
C SER A 66 9.10 -10.28 5.81
N PHE A 67 10.21 -9.57 5.58
CA PHE A 67 11.00 -8.93 6.63
C PHE A 67 10.83 -7.41 6.67
N SER A 68 10.06 -6.83 5.73
CA SER A 68 9.78 -5.39 5.70
C SER A 68 8.83 -4.95 6.81
N THR A 69 7.82 -5.78 7.11
CA THR A 69 6.87 -5.46 8.18
C THR A 69 7.45 -5.79 9.54
N THR A 70 7.43 -4.79 10.42
CA THR A 70 7.87 -4.87 11.81
C THR A 70 6.71 -4.53 12.74
N ASN A 71 6.85 -4.80 14.03
CA ASN A 71 5.86 -4.43 15.05
C ASN A 71 4.47 -5.10 14.93
N LEU A 72 4.41 -6.37 14.50
CA LEU A 72 3.18 -7.16 14.64
C LEU A 72 2.81 -7.31 16.13
N ARG A 73 1.66 -6.76 16.52
CA ARG A 73 1.13 -6.89 17.89
C ARG A 73 -0.18 -7.70 17.86
N PRO A 74 -0.12 -9.01 18.14
CA PRO A 74 -1.33 -9.81 18.27
C PRO A 74 -2.08 -9.39 19.54
N GLY A 75 -3.34 -8.98 19.37
CA GLY A 75 -4.28 -8.76 20.46
C GLY A 75 -5.03 -10.05 20.79
N GLY A 76 -5.26 -10.31 22.07
CA GLY A 76 -6.15 -11.38 22.52
C GLY A 76 -7.53 -10.82 22.85
N TYR A 77 -8.58 -11.53 22.47
CA TYR A 77 -9.94 -11.31 22.96
C TYR A 77 -10.33 -12.50 23.83
N GLY A 78 -10.84 -12.25 25.03
CA GLY A 78 -11.31 -13.27 25.95
C GLY A 78 -12.70 -12.93 26.46
N GLU A 79 -13.55 -13.95 26.59
CA GLU A 79 -14.81 -13.92 27.33
C GLU A 79 -14.63 -14.58 28.71
#